data_AF-A0A1E7L381-F1
#
_entry.id   AF-A0A1E7L381-F1
#
_cell.length_a   1.000
_cell.length_b   1.000
_cell.length_c   1.000
_cell.angle_alpha   90.00
_cell.angle_beta   90.00
_cell.angle_gamma   90.00
#
_symmetry.space_group_name_H-M   'P 1'
#
loop_
_entity.id
_entity.type
_entity.pdbx_description
1 polymer ?
#
loop_
_entity_poly.entity_id
_entity_poly.type
_entity_poly.pdbx_seq_one_letter_code
_entity_poly.pdbx_strand_id
1 'polypeptide(L)'
;FVLFSSLSGTLGNAGQGGYAAANAHLDALAERRRARGLPATSVAWGPWDGAGMATGVDADRLRRGGLTPMDPELATEALWRSAGDDAAAVLVADVAWPEFAGTVALGRPVPQLAELTGGTEQSAPQDGAEFARTLLGLSADEQHERLFDVVRQQVNRTLGRRADQRLDPHQTFQSLGVESLTAVELRNRLHRGTGAALPATLVFDHPTPAALTEYLRGALHSGLTAGPEPALAEIDRLDTLVGTLSLDEEGRAAVVARLGELTRTLAADPAGSGTGGGAAADLADADADSVIDFITGRLGIDSEPKAE
;
A
#
# COMPACT_ATOMS: atom_id res chain seq x y z
N PHE A 1 -0.89 -9.82 34.62
CA PHE A 1 -0.72 -8.43 34.15
C PHE A 1 -1.09 -8.44 32.69
N VAL A 2 -2.28 -7.94 32.34
CA VAL A 2 -2.80 -8.03 30.98
C VAL A 2 -3.01 -6.61 30.45
N LEU A 3 -2.43 -6.32 29.29
CA LEU A 3 -2.55 -5.05 28.60
C LEU A 3 -3.50 -5.20 27.42
N PHE A 4 -4.38 -4.24 27.25
CA PHE A 4 -5.31 -4.17 26.12
C PHE A 4 -4.72 -3.19 25.12
N SER A 5 -4.14 -3.76 24.06
CA SER A 5 -3.57 -3.04 22.92
C SER A 5 -4.57 -3.09 21.75
N SER A 6 -4.15 -2.62 20.58
CA SER A 6 -4.95 -2.55 19.37
C SER A 6 -4.16 -3.07 18.17
N LEU A 7 -4.87 -3.69 17.22
CA LEU A 7 -4.35 -4.04 15.89
C LEU A 7 -3.64 -2.85 15.22
N SER A 8 -4.08 -1.62 15.48
CA SER A 8 -3.46 -0.40 14.96
C SER A 8 -2.01 -0.19 15.44
N GLY A 9 -1.61 -0.74 16.60
CA GLY A 9 -0.21 -0.74 17.06
C GLY A 9 0.70 -1.68 16.26
N THR A 10 0.13 -2.76 15.70
CA THR A 10 0.86 -3.77 14.93
C THR A 10 0.86 -3.47 13.43
N LEU A 11 -0.30 -3.15 12.87
CA LEU A 11 -0.51 -3.01 11.41
C LEU A 11 -0.70 -1.55 10.97
N GLY A 12 -0.77 -0.61 11.92
CA GLY A 12 -1.06 0.78 11.66
C GLY A 12 -2.54 1.04 11.38
N ASN A 13 -2.95 2.31 11.50
CA ASN A 13 -4.24 2.77 11.00
C ASN A 13 -4.13 4.24 10.58
N ALA A 14 -4.63 4.55 9.38
CA ALA A 14 -4.55 5.90 8.82
C ALA A 14 -5.29 6.91 9.71
N GLY A 15 -4.64 8.05 10.00
CA GLY A 15 -5.20 9.08 10.89
C GLY A 15 -5.10 8.77 12.39
N GLN A 16 -4.51 7.64 12.79
CA GLN A 16 -4.41 7.21 14.19
C GLN A 16 -2.95 7.01 14.66
N GLY A 17 -1.99 7.79 14.14
CA GLY A 17 -0.57 7.61 14.45
C GLY A 17 -0.22 7.65 15.94
N GLY A 18 -0.74 8.63 16.69
CA GLY A 18 -0.52 8.71 18.14
C GLY A 18 -1.14 7.54 18.91
N TYR A 19 -2.29 7.05 18.45
CA TYR A 19 -2.97 5.90 19.04
C TYR A 19 -2.22 4.59 18.73
N ALA A 20 -1.76 4.41 17.49
CA ALA A 20 -0.91 3.29 17.09
C ALA A 20 0.39 3.24 17.92
N ALA A 21 1.07 4.38 18.09
CA ALA A 21 2.30 4.46 18.89
C ALA A 21 2.07 4.10 20.36
N ALA A 22 0.97 4.53 20.96
CA ALA A 22 0.62 4.17 22.34
C ALA A 22 0.38 2.66 22.49
N ASN A 23 -0.29 2.03 21.54
CA ASN A 23 -0.54 0.58 21.56
C ASN A 23 0.74 -0.23 21.31
N ALA A 24 1.59 0.19 20.37
CA ALA A 24 2.90 -0.39 20.17
C ALA A 24 3.79 -0.31 21.43
N HIS A 25 3.66 0.78 22.21
CA HIS A 25 4.33 0.89 23.51
C HIS A 25 3.81 -0.14 24.53
N LEU A 26 2.51 -0.43 24.56
CA LEU A 26 1.95 -1.46 25.43
C LEU A 26 2.48 -2.86 25.08
N ASP A 27 2.60 -3.16 23.79
CA ASP A 27 3.16 -4.42 23.30
C ASP A 27 4.62 -4.56 23.75
N ALA A 28 5.44 -3.54 23.51
CA ALA A 28 6.85 -3.50 23.95
C ALA A 28 7.00 -3.55 25.48
N LEU A 29 6.05 -3.00 26.24
CA LEU A 29 6.05 -3.06 27.70
C LEU A 29 5.83 -4.49 28.21
N ALA A 30 4.95 -5.25 27.57
CA ALA A 30 4.72 -6.66 27.91
C ALA A 30 5.96 -7.50 27.61
N GLU A 31 6.59 -7.31 26.45
CA GLU A 31 7.86 -7.95 26.07
C GLU A 31 8.97 -7.66 27.09
N ARG A 32 9.14 -6.37 27.44
CA ARG A 32 10.16 -5.94 28.42
C ARG A 32 9.92 -6.53 29.81
N ARG A 33 8.65 -6.71 30.23
CA ARG A 33 8.34 -7.39 31.50
C ARG A 33 8.72 -8.86 31.46
N ARG A 34 8.36 -9.57 30.38
CA ARG A 34 8.68 -11.01 30.24
C ARG A 34 10.17 -11.27 30.14
N ALA A 35 10.91 -10.40 29.44
CA ALA A 35 12.38 -10.46 29.40
C ALA A 35 13.05 -10.34 30.79
N ARG A 36 12.32 -9.83 31.79
CA ARG A 36 12.76 -9.73 33.19
C ARG A 36 12.19 -10.84 34.09
N GLY A 37 11.60 -11.87 33.51
CA GLY A 37 10.95 -12.97 34.23
C GLY A 37 9.63 -12.58 34.92
N LEU A 38 9.03 -11.44 34.56
CA LEU A 38 7.76 -11.00 35.12
C LEU A 38 6.61 -11.35 34.18
N PRO A 39 5.46 -11.84 34.72
CA PRO A 39 4.31 -12.15 33.88
C PRO A 39 3.73 -10.87 33.27
N ALA A 40 3.49 -10.91 31.95
CA ALA A 40 2.76 -9.91 31.19
C ALA A 40 2.28 -10.49 29.85
N THR A 41 1.07 -10.09 29.43
CA THR A 41 0.52 -10.38 28.10
C THR A 41 -0.10 -9.09 27.57
N SER A 42 0.28 -8.67 26.38
CA SER A 42 -0.44 -7.65 25.61
C SER A 42 -1.32 -8.33 24.57
N VAL A 43 -2.59 -7.95 24.49
CA VAL A 43 -3.49 -8.42 23.45
C VAL A 43 -3.85 -7.25 22.56
N ALA A 44 -3.35 -7.27 21.32
CA ALA A 44 -3.69 -6.30 20.29
C ALA A 44 -5.04 -6.69 19.68
N TRP A 45 -6.09 -5.95 20.02
CA TRP A 45 -7.45 -6.28 19.60
C TRP A 45 -7.82 -5.69 18.24
N GLY A 46 -8.47 -6.51 17.40
CA GLY A 46 -9.31 -6.08 16.29
C GLY A 46 -10.66 -5.52 16.77
N PRO A 47 -11.55 -5.12 15.85
CA PRO A 47 -12.86 -4.58 16.21
C PRO A 47 -13.76 -5.64 16.88
N TRP A 48 -14.59 -5.21 17.83
CA TRP A 48 -15.59 -6.04 18.51
C TRP A 48 -16.99 -5.62 18.05
N ASP A 49 -17.93 -6.56 18.01
CA ASP A 49 -19.33 -6.28 17.73
C ASP A 49 -20.06 -5.74 18.97
N GLY A 50 -21.07 -4.89 18.74
CA GLY A 50 -21.99 -4.39 19.77
C GLY A 50 -21.44 -3.44 20.84
N ALA A 51 -20.12 -3.39 21.07
CA ALA A 51 -19.47 -2.53 22.06
C ALA A 51 -17.95 -2.36 21.81
N GLY A 52 -17.31 -1.45 22.55
CA GLY A 52 -15.85 -1.27 22.55
C GLY A 52 -15.31 -0.26 21.52
N MET A 53 -14.11 -0.49 21.00
CA MET A 53 -13.38 0.52 20.21
C MET A 53 -13.92 0.73 18.78
N ALA A 54 -14.82 -0.15 18.32
CA ALA A 54 -15.53 -0.02 17.05
C ALA A 54 -16.92 0.62 17.19
N THR A 55 -17.33 1.01 18.41
CA THR A 55 -18.65 1.60 18.64
C THR A 55 -18.76 2.94 17.87
N GLY A 56 -19.75 3.05 16.97
CA GLY A 56 -19.93 4.20 16.10
C GLY A 56 -19.17 4.16 14.77
N VAL A 57 -18.35 3.12 14.54
CA VAL A 57 -17.77 2.83 13.23
C VAL A 57 -18.76 1.99 12.43
N ASP A 58 -18.99 2.35 11.16
CA ASP A 58 -19.81 1.57 10.23
C ASP A 58 -19.20 0.16 10.05
N ALA A 59 -19.92 -0.87 10.52
CA ALA A 59 -19.51 -2.26 10.42
C ALA A 59 -19.27 -2.69 8.96
N ASP A 60 -20.03 -2.15 8.01
CA ASP A 60 -19.84 -2.46 6.60
C ASP A 60 -18.58 -1.81 6.06
N ARG A 61 -18.17 -0.65 6.60
CA ARG A 61 -16.88 -0.03 6.28
C ARG A 61 -15.71 -0.86 6.77
N LEU A 62 -15.79 -1.40 7.99
CA LEU A 62 -14.77 -2.31 8.53
C LEU A 62 -14.65 -3.57 7.67
N ARG A 63 -15.78 -4.19 7.33
CA ARG A 63 -15.81 -5.39 6.48
C ARG A 63 -15.25 -5.13 5.08
N ARG A 64 -15.59 -3.99 4.46
CA ARG A 64 -14.99 -3.56 3.19
C ARG A 64 -13.47 -3.39 3.28
N GLY A 65 -12.96 -3.03 4.46
CA GLY A 65 -11.54 -2.92 4.74
C GLY A 65 -10.85 -4.23 5.14
N GLY A 66 -11.58 -5.35 5.16
CA GLY A 66 -11.07 -6.67 5.54
C GLY A 66 -11.07 -6.96 7.04
N LEU A 67 -11.77 -6.16 7.86
CA LEU A 67 -11.91 -6.40 9.30
C LEU A 67 -13.37 -6.73 9.65
N THR A 68 -13.58 -7.88 10.28
CA THR A 68 -14.89 -8.29 10.77
C THR A 68 -14.99 -7.99 12.28
N PRO A 69 -16.03 -7.27 12.74
CA PRO A 69 -16.28 -7.14 14.17
C PRO A 69 -16.50 -8.51 14.83
N MET A 70 -15.68 -8.83 15.83
CA MET A 70 -15.70 -10.12 16.53
C MET A 70 -16.82 -10.20 17.56
N ASP A 71 -17.40 -11.39 17.70
CA ASP A 71 -18.30 -11.70 18.80
C ASP A 71 -17.57 -11.51 20.16
N PRO A 72 -18.12 -10.71 21.09
CA PRO A 72 -17.54 -10.52 22.42
C PRO A 72 -17.30 -11.81 23.22
N GLU A 73 -18.14 -12.83 23.04
CA GLU A 73 -17.96 -14.13 23.71
C GLU A 73 -16.69 -14.82 23.18
N LEU A 74 -16.53 -14.91 21.86
CA LEU A 74 -15.32 -15.47 21.22
C LEU A 74 -14.06 -14.68 21.59
N ALA A 75 -14.14 -13.35 21.62
CA ALA A 75 -13.01 -12.51 21.98
C ALA A 75 -12.60 -12.69 23.46
N THR A 76 -13.58 -12.90 24.35
CA THR A 76 -13.30 -13.22 25.77
C THR A 76 -12.63 -14.59 25.93
N GLU A 77 -13.03 -15.59 25.15
CA GLU A 77 -12.32 -16.88 25.13
C GLU A 77 -10.88 -16.76 24.60
N ALA A 78 -10.65 -15.90 23.60
CA ALA A 78 -9.32 -15.63 23.09
C ALA A 78 -8.43 -14.94 24.14
N LEU A 79 -9.00 -14.07 24.98
CA LEU A 79 -8.29 -13.46 26.10
C LEU A 79 -7.77 -14.50 27.10
N TRP A 80 -8.63 -15.45 27.50
CA TRP A 80 -8.25 -16.51 28.44
C TRP A 80 -7.12 -17.38 27.89
N ARG A 81 -7.18 -17.71 26.59
CA ARG A 81 -6.11 -18.45 25.91
C ARG A 81 -4.80 -17.65 25.85
N SER A 82 -4.87 -16.39 25.45
CA SER A 82 -3.69 -15.51 25.32
C SER A 82 -2.98 -15.27 26.66
N ALA A 83 -3.75 -15.17 27.75
CA ALA A 83 -3.19 -15.00 29.09
C ALA A 83 -2.41 -16.23 29.59
N GLY A 84 -2.68 -17.42 29.03
CA GLY A 84 -1.98 -18.66 29.35
C GLY A 84 -0.84 -19.01 28.38
N ASP A 85 -0.64 -18.22 27.33
CA ASP A 85 0.38 -18.45 26.28
C ASP A 85 1.73 -17.83 26.66
N ASP A 86 2.82 -18.36 26.09
CA ASP A 86 4.19 -17.89 26.26
C ASP A 86 4.47 -16.59 25.49
N ALA A 87 3.64 -16.24 24.50
CA ALA A 87 3.78 -15.04 23.70
C ALA A 87 3.49 -13.75 24.50
N ALA A 88 4.45 -12.81 24.50
CA ALA A 88 4.32 -11.54 25.24
C ALA A 88 3.29 -10.58 24.65
N ALA A 89 3.13 -10.60 23.32
CA ALA A 89 2.15 -9.83 22.59
C ALA A 89 1.46 -10.73 21.56
N VAL A 90 0.13 -10.68 21.50
CA VAL A 90 -0.68 -11.48 20.58
C VAL A 90 -1.71 -10.57 19.90
N LEU A 91 -1.83 -10.69 18.58
CA LEU A 91 -2.89 -10.05 17.81
C LEU A 91 -4.11 -10.97 17.75
N VAL A 92 -5.27 -10.45 18.15
CA VAL A 92 -6.56 -11.16 18.04
C VAL A 92 -7.52 -10.31 17.24
N ALA A 93 -7.78 -10.73 16.00
CA ALA A 93 -8.69 -10.07 15.09
C ALA A 93 -9.27 -11.08 14.08
N ASP A 94 -10.51 -10.85 13.66
CA ASP A 94 -11.09 -11.54 12.50
C ASP A 94 -10.78 -10.71 11.24
N VAL A 95 -9.83 -11.22 10.44
CA VAL A 95 -9.25 -10.53 9.30
C VAL A 95 -9.46 -11.33 8.03
N ALA A 96 -10.15 -10.72 7.07
CA ALA A 96 -10.16 -11.17 5.69
C ALA A 96 -8.88 -10.65 5.01
N TRP A 97 -7.80 -11.44 5.10
CA TRP A 97 -6.46 -11.05 4.69
C TRP A 97 -6.35 -10.52 3.24
N PRO A 98 -7.03 -11.09 2.23
CA PRO A 98 -6.98 -10.56 0.86
C PRO A 98 -7.50 -9.11 0.75
N GLU A 99 -8.61 -8.82 1.41
CA GLU A 99 -9.23 -7.50 1.46
C GLU A 99 -8.39 -6.52 2.28
N PHE A 100 -7.88 -6.98 3.43
CA PHE A 100 -7.07 -6.19 4.34
C PHE A 100 -5.70 -5.83 3.76
N ALA A 101 -5.04 -6.77 3.08
CA ALA A 101 -3.78 -6.49 2.39
C ALA A 101 -3.97 -5.40 1.32
N GLY A 102 -5.10 -5.40 0.61
CA GLY A 102 -5.44 -4.38 -0.38
C GLY A 102 -5.70 -2.97 0.20
N THR A 103 -5.97 -2.86 1.50
CA THR A 103 -6.18 -1.57 2.20
C THR A 103 -4.93 -1.06 2.91
N VAL A 104 -4.11 -1.96 3.48
CA VAL A 104 -2.89 -1.62 4.21
C VAL A 104 -1.66 -1.49 3.31
N ALA A 105 -1.60 -2.24 2.20
CA ALA A 105 -0.57 -2.07 1.18
C ALA A 105 -0.84 -0.80 0.36
N LEU A 106 -0.57 0.37 0.95
CA LEU A 106 -0.50 1.66 0.28
C LEU A 106 0.70 1.68 -0.68
N GLY A 107 0.66 0.84 -1.72
CA GLY A 107 1.66 0.76 -2.78
C GLY A 107 2.97 0.04 -2.43
N ARG A 108 3.09 -0.55 -1.23
CA ARG A 108 4.24 -1.40 -0.88
C ARG A 108 3.77 -2.76 -0.39
N PRO A 109 4.24 -3.86 -1.01
CA PRO A 109 4.05 -5.19 -0.46
C PRO A 109 4.66 -5.23 0.94
N VAL A 110 3.90 -5.71 1.92
CA VAL A 110 4.44 -6.03 3.25
C VAL A 110 4.75 -7.53 3.19
N PRO A 111 6.03 -7.95 3.08
CA PRO A 111 6.39 -9.35 2.88
C PRO A 111 5.80 -10.29 3.94
N GLN A 112 5.69 -9.80 5.18
CA GLN A 112 5.11 -10.52 6.30
C GLN A 112 3.59 -10.75 6.16
N LEU A 113 2.88 -9.90 5.41
CA LEU A 113 1.46 -10.12 5.08
C LEU A 113 1.28 -11.07 3.89
N ALA A 114 2.27 -11.19 3.00
CA ALA A 114 2.19 -12.06 1.83
C ALA A 114 2.14 -13.55 2.22
N GLU A 115 2.76 -13.92 3.35
CA GLU A 115 2.65 -15.26 3.93
C GLU A 115 1.22 -15.55 4.44
N LEU A 116 0.54 -14.53 4.99
CA LEU A 116 -0.83 -14.64 5.50
C LEU A 116 -1.89 -14.69 4.39
N THR A 117 -1.58 -14.15 3.20
CA THR A 117 -2.41 -14.30 1.99
C THR A 117 -2.07 -15.55 1.17
N GLY A 118 -1.20 -16.42 1.70
CA GLY A 118 -0.86 -17.71 1.08
C GLY A 118 -0.03 -17.59 -0.20
N GLY A 119 0.77 -16.53 -0.37
CA GLY A 119 1.61 -16.35 -1.55
C GLY A 119 0.84 -16.33 -2.87
N THR A 120 -0.46 -16.01 -2.84
CA THR A 120 -1.24 -15.86 -4.05
C THR A 120 -0.79 -14.59 -4.76
N GLU A 121 0.01 -14.76 -5.81
CA GLU A 121 -0.10 -13.92 -7.00
C GLU A 121 -1.60 -13.86 -7.34
N GLN A 122 -2.29 -12.83 -6.84
CA GLN A 122 -3.73 -12.67 -7.01
C GLN A 122 -4.05 -12.75 -8.50
N SER A 123 -4.97 -13.65 -8.87
CA SER A 123 -5.46 -13.91 -10.24
C SER A 123 -6.11 -12.70 -10.96
N ALA A 124 -5.90 -11.47 -10.50
CA ALA A 124 -6.36 -10.24 -11.14
C ALA A 124 -5.82 -9.97 -12.57
N PRO A 125 -4.61 -10.43 -12.98
CA PRO A 125 -4.11 -10.17 -14.32
C PRO A 125 -4.96 -10.81 -15.44
N GLN A 126 -5.58 -11.97 -15.20
CA GLN A 126 -6.31 -12.70 -16.23
C GLN A 126 -7.67 -12.05 -16.55
N ASP A 127 -8.44 -11.69 -15.52
CA ASP A 127 -9.75 -11.02 -15.68
C ASP A 127 -9.59 -9.62 -16.30
N GLY A 128 -8.56 -8.87 -15.88
CA GLY A 128 -8.25 -7.56 -16.45
C GLY A 128 -7.81 -7.63 -17.91
N ALA A 129 -6.95 -8.61 -18.26
CA ALA A 129 -6.53 -8.81 -19.65
C ALA A 129 -7.68 -9.27 -20.56
N GLU A 130 -8.62 -10.07 -20.05
CA GLU A 130 -9.83 -10.46 -20.80
C GLU A 130 -10.79 -9.29 -21.00
N PHE A 131 -10.99 -8.47 -19.96
CA PHE A 131 -11.75 -7.23 -20.05
C PHE A 131 -11.16 -6.30 -21.12
N ALA A 132 -9.85 -6.07 -21.08
CA ALA A 132 -9.16 -5.21 -22.04
C ALA A 132 -9.30 -5.73 -23.48
N ARG A 133 -9.10 -7.03 -23.71
CA ARG A 133 -9.28 -7.68 -25.03
C ARG A 133 -10.71 -7.53 -25.56
N THR A 134 -11.70 -7.77 -24.70
CA THR A 134 -13.13 -7.66 -25.08
C THR A 134 -13.48 -6.22 -25.41
N LEU A 135 -13.02 -5.28 -24.59
CA LEU A 135 -13.27 -3.86 -24.76
C LEU A 135 -12.69 -3.34 -26.08
N LEU A 136 -11.44 -3.66 -26.42
CA LEU A 136 -10.81 -3.22 -27.67
C LEU A 136 -11.45 -3.81 -28.94
N GLY A 137 -12.21 -4.90 -28.82
CA GLY A 137 -12.99 -5.46 -29.92
C GLY A 137 -14.28 -4.70 -30.26
N LEU A 138 -14.68 -3.75 -29.41
CA LEU A 138 -15.88 -2.92 -29.60
C LEU A 138 -15.58 -1.64 -30.38
N SER A 139 -16.62 -0.99 -30.91
CA SER A 139 -16.47 0.34 -31.50
C SER A 139 -16.09 1.40 -30.45
N ALA A 140 -15.54 2.54 -30.88
CA ALA A 140 -15.09 3.59 -29.96
C ALA A 140 -16.21 4.11 -29.04
N ASP A 141 -17.45 4.18 -29.53
CA ASP A 141 -18.61 4.61 -28.76
C ASP A 141 -19.00 3.55 -27.72
N GLU A 142 -19.07 2.28 -28.12
CA GLU A 142 -19.36 1.15 -27.21
C GLU A 142 -18.26 0.97 -26.15
N GLN A 143 -17.00 1.22 -26.50
CA GLN A 143 -15.88 1.23 -25.55
C GLN A 143 -16.07 2.29 -24.49
N HIS A 144 -16.42 3.52 -24.91
CA HIS A 144 -16.64 4.63 -24.00
C HIS A 144 -17.80 4.36 -23.05
N GLU A 145 -18.95 3.89 -23.56
CA GLU A 145 -20.10 3.53 -22.73
C GLU A 145 -19.76 2.44 -21.71
N ARG A 146 -19.08 1.37 -22.16
CA ARG A 146 -18.71 0.24 -21.29
C ARG A 146 -17.73 0.66 -20.19
N LEU A 147 -16.72 1.45 -20.53
CA LEU A 147 -15.76 1.98 -19.56
C LEU A 147 -16.43 2.93 -18.57
N PHE A 148 -17.30 3.82 -19.06
CA PHE A 148 -18.03 4.75 -18.21
C PHE A 148 -18.90 4.00 -17.21
N ASP A 149 -19.56 2.92 -17.63
CA ASP A 149 -20.33 2.07 -16.73
C ASP A 149 -19.47 1.39 -15.66
N VAL A 150 -18.25 0.95 -16.00
CA VAL A 150 -17.31 0.43 -15.02
C VAL A 150 -16.92 1.50 -14.01
N VAL A 151 -16.53 2.69 -14.48
CA VAL A 151 -16.19 3.83 -13.60
C VAL A 151 -17.36 4.14 -12.67
N ARG A 152 -18.57 4.25 -13.22
CA ARG A 152 -19.80 4.50 -12.46
C ARG A 152 -20.04 3.48 -11.37
N GLN A 153 -19.96 2.19 -11.70
CA GLN A 153 -20.15 1.12 -10.72
C GLN A 153 -19.10 1.16 -9.60
N GLN A 154 -17.83 1.40 -9.94
CA GLN A 154 -16.78 1.45 -8.93
C GLN A 154 -16.90 2.69 -8.03
N VAL A 155 -17.22 3.86 -8.59
CA VAL A 155 -17.47 5.08 -7.81
C VAL A 155 -18.62 4.86 -6.83
N ASN A 156 -19.74 4.32 -7.31
CA ASN A 156 -20.90 4.05 -6.44
C ASN A 156 -20.54 3.05 -5.33
N ARG A 157 -19.82 1.97 -5.64
CA ARG A 157 -19.39 0.97 -4.65
C ARG A 157 -18.45 1.56 -3.60
N THR A 158 -17.49 2.40 -4.01
CA THR A 158 -16.57 3.08 -3.08
C THR A 158 -17.34 4.00 -2.13
N LEU A 159 -18.37 4.69 -2.63
CA LEU A 159 -19.20 5.60 -1.83
C LEU A 159 -20.30 4.88 -1.02
N GLY A 160 -20.36 3.55 -1.02
CA GLY A 160 -21.42 2.79 -0.34
C GLY A 160 -22.81 2.98 -0.95
N ARG A 161 -22.89 3.45 -2.20
CA ARG A 161 -24.12 3.68 -2.95
C ARG A 161 -24.50 2.44 -3.76
N ARG A 162 -25.75 2.39 -4.22
CA ARG A 162 -26.19 1.32 -5.14
C ARG A 162 -25.40 1.41 -6.44
N ALA A 163 -24.88 0.28 -6.92
CA ALA A 163 -24.00 0.24 -8.09
C ALA A 163 -24.67 0.82 -9.36
N ASP A 164 -25.99 0.68 -9.47
CA ASP A 164 -26.82 1.14 -10.58
C ASP A 164 -27.21 2.63 -10.52
N GLN A 165 -26.84 3.35 -9.45
CA GLN A 165 -27.18 4.76 -9.30
C GLN A 165 -26.58 5.61 -10.43
N ARG A 166 -27.35 6.59 -10.91
CA ARG A 166 -26.90 7.54 -11.93
C ARG A 166 -25.75 8.39 -11.37
N LEU A 167 -24.74 8.58 -12.21
CA LEU A 167 -23.57 9.39 -11.92
C LEU A 167 -23.46 10.48 -12.99
N ASP A 168 -23.31 11.73 -12.57
CA ASP A 168 -23.07 12.83 -13.49
C ASP A 168 -21.63 12.72 -14.05
N PRO A 169 -21.45 12.62 -15.38
CA PRO A 169 -20.13 12.48 -16.00
C PRO A 169 -19.16 13.64 -15.73
N HIS A 170 -19.69 14.84 -15.47
CA HIS A 170 -18.90 16.08 -15.36
C HIS A 170 -18.79 16.58 -13.92
N GLN A 171 -19.51 15.95 -12.99
CA GLN A 171 -19.40 16.28 -11.58
C GLN A 171 -18.05 15.83 -11.01
N THR A 172 -17.40 16.70 -10.23
CA THR A 172 -16.10 16.38 -9.66
C THR A 172 -16.20 15.30 -8.59
N PHE A 173 -15.20 14.42 -8.51
CA PHE A 173 -15.12 13.38 -7.49
C PHE A 173 -15.20 13.92 -6.06
N GLN A 174 -14.62 15.09 -5.81
CA GLN A 174 -14.72 15.78 -4.52
C GLN A 174 -16.17 16.11 -4.15
N SER A 175 -16.93 16.68 -5.09
CA SER A 175 -18.36 17.00 -4.85
C SER A 175 -19.25 15.76 -4.74
N LEU A 176 -18.80 14.63 -5.28
CA LEU A 176 -19.44 13.33 -5.10
C LEU A 176 -19.16 12.69 -3.74
N GLY A 177 -18.19 13.21 -2.97
CA GLY A 177 -17.77 12.67 -1.67
C GLY A 177 -16.55 11.74 -1.73
N VAL A 178 -15.78 11.80 -2.81
CA VAL A 178 -14.48 11.13 -2.89
C VAL A 178 -13.41 12.01 -2.24
N GLU A 179 -12.78 11.49 -1.20
CA GLU A 179 -11.73 12.10 -0.39
C GLU A 179 -10.42 11.31 -0.59
N SER A 180 -9.29 11.78 -0.04
CA SER A 180 -7.97 11.18 -0.26
C SER A 180 -7.90 9.66 -0.02
N LEU A 181 -8.65 9.14 0.97
CA LEU A 181 -8.69 7.69 1.25
C LEU A 181 -9.56 6.93 0.23
N THR A 182 -10.75 7.45 -0.08
CA THR A 182 -11.68 6.81 -1.04
C THR A 182 -11.20 6.97 -2.49
N ALA A 183 -10.36 7.96 -2.79
CA ALA A 183 -9.67 8.11 -4.07
C ALA A 183 -8.70 6.94 -4.33
N VAL A 184 -7.93 6.54 -3.32
CA VAL A 184 -7.01 5.39 -3.41
C VAL A 184 -7.80 4.09 -3.54
N GLU A 185 -8.89 3.93 -2.78
CA GLU A 185 -9.78 2.76 -2.90
C GLU A 185 -10.38 2.65 -4.31
N LEU A 186 -10.88 3.77 -4.86
CA LEU A 186 -11.41 3.84 -6.23
C LEU A 186 -10.34 3.42 -7.26
N ARG A 187 -9.11 3.94 -7.14
CA ARG A 187 -8.00 3.56 -8.01
C ARG A 187 -7.71 2.05 -7.96
N ASN A 188 -7.67 1.47 -6.76
CA ASN A 188 -7.39 0.05 -6.59
C ASN A 188 -8.50 -0.84 -7.16
N ARG A 189 -9.77 -0.43 -7.00
CA ARG A 189 -10.92 -1.11 -7.60
C ARG A 189 -10.88 -1.07 -9.13
N LEU A 190 -10.52 0.09 -9.70
CA LEU A 190 -10.37 0.24 -11.14
C LEU A 190 -9.22 -0.62 -11.68
N HIS A 191 -8.06 -0.59 -11.03
CA HIS A 191 -6.92 -1.42 -11.39
C HIS A 191 -7.29 -2.92 -11.46
N ARG A 192 -8.00 -3.43 -10.44
CA ARG A 192 -8.49 -4.82 -10.44
C ARG A 192 -9.52 -5.11 -11.53
N GLY A 193 -10.44 -4.18 -11.76
CA GLY A 193 -11.53 -4.38 -12.72
C GLY A 193 -11.12 -4.25 -14.18
N THR A 194 -10.06 -3.49 -14.48
CA THR A 194 -9.62 -3.22 -15.85
C THR A 194 -8.26 -3.82 -16.18
N GLY A 195 -7.46 -4.20 -15.18
CA GLY A 195 -6.07 -4.64 -15.37
C GLY A 195 -5.11 -3.51 -15.75
N ALA A 196 -5.58 -2.26 -15.88
CA ALA A 196 -4.73 -1.12 -16.27
C ALA A 196 -3.78 -0.75 -15.13
N ALA A 197 -2.52 -0.43 -15.43
CA ALA A 197 -1.62 0.18 -14.46
C ALA A 197 -2.05 1.64 -14.20
N LEU A 198 -2.43 1.97 -12.96
CA LEU A 198 -3.00 3.27 -12.61
C LEU A 198 -2.15 4.01 -11.57
N PRO A 199 -1.77 5.28 -11.81
CA PRO A 199 -1.00 6.07 -10.85
C PRO A 199 -1.81 6.39 -9.60
N ALA A 200 -1.12 6.66 -8.48
CA ALA A 200 -1.77 7.02 -7.22
C ALA A 200 -2.53 8.37 -7.28
N THR A 201 -2.13 9.26 -8.17
CA THR A 201 -2.70 10.61 -8.37
C THR A 201 -3.89 10.62 -9.31
N LEU A 202 -4.28 9.49 -9.89
CA LEU A 202 -5.28 9.35 -10.96
C LEU A 202 -6.57 10.17 -10.75
N VAL A 203 -7.15 10.10 -9.55
CA VAL A 203 -8.42 10.76 -9.22
C VAL A 203 -8.27 12.28 -9.13
N PHE A 204 -7.06 12.76 -8.85
CA PHE A 204 -6.73 14.19 -8.81
C PHE A 204 -6.39 14.72 -10.21
N ASP A 205 -5.63 13.94 -11.00
CA ASP A 205 -5.25 14.28 -12.37
C ASP A 205 -6.45 14.26 -13.32
N HIS A 206 -7.42 13.38 -13.03
CA HIS A 206 -8.66 13.21 -13.78
C HIS A 206 -9.87 13.36 -12.83
N PRO A 207 -10.27 14.61 -12.50
CA PRO A 207 -11.19 14.87 -11.39
C PRO A 207 -12.66 14.57 -11.66
N THR A 208 -13.02 14.10 -12.86
CA THR A 208 -14.40 13.78 -13.25
C THR A 208 -14.52 12.35 -13.80
N PRO A 209 -15.69 11.71 -13.67
CA PRO A 209 -15.93 10.39 -14.27
C PRO A 209 -15.63 10.33 -15.76
N ALA A 210 -15.99 11.37 -16.53
CA ALA A 210 -15.69 11.46 -17.96
C ALA A 210 -14.18 11.52 -18.24
N ALA A 211 -13.43 12.35 -17.52
CA ALA A 211 -11.97 12.46 -17.69
C ALA A 211 -11.24 11.16 -17.31
N LEU A 212 -11.72 10.48 -16.26
CA LEU A 212 -11.17 9.21 -15.82
C LEU A 212 -11.44 8.08 -16.83
N THR A 213 -12.64 8.07 -17.42
CA THR A 213 -13.03 7.12 -18.48
C THR A 213 -12.13 7.25 -19.70
N GLU A 214 -11.84 8.49 -20.11
CA GLU A 214 -10.94 8.81 -21.22
C GLU A 214 -9.51 8.33 -20.96
N TYR A 215 -8.98 8.61 -19.76
CA TYR A 215 -7.67 8.13 -19.35
C TYR A 215 -7.57 6.60 -19.37
N LEU A 216 -8.58 5.91 -18.83
CA LEU A 216 -8.61 4.44 -18.81
C LEU A 216 -8.62 3.85 -20.23
N ARG A 217 -9.32 4.49 -21.17
CA ARG A 217 -9.31 4.06 -22.58
C ARG A 217 -7.91 4.13 -23.18
N GLY A 218 -7.19 5.23 -22.93
CA GLY A 218 -5.80 5.40 -23.36
C GLY A 218 -4.85 4.39 -22.69
N ALA A 219 -4.96 4.24 -21.37
CA ALA A 219 -4.13 3.32 -20.60
C ALA A 219 -4.29 1.85 -21.05
N LEU A 220 -5.50 1.43 -21.41
CA LEU A 220 -5.77 0.06 -21.91
C LEU A 220 -5.25 -0.17 -23.33
N HIS A 221 -5.26 0.86 -24.19
CA HIS A 221 -4.60 0.79 -25.50
C HIS A 221 -3.07 0.70 -25.36
N SER A 222 -2.48 1.47 -24.43
CA SER A 222 -1.04 1.43 -24.16
C SER A 222 -0.59 0.15 -23.44
N GLY A 223 -1.43 -0.42 -22.58
CA GLY A 223 -1.10 -1.62 -21.79
C GLY A 223 -1.07 -2.93 -22.60
N LEU A 224 -1.83 -3.00 -23.70
CA LEU A 224 -1.83 -4.16 -24.62
C LEU A 224 -0.76 -4.04 -25.73
N THR A 225 -0.16 -2.87 -25.89
CA THR A 225 0.98 -2.61 -26.80
C THR A 225 2.32 -2.68 -26.07
N ALA A 226 2.42 -3.58 -25.07
CA ALA A 226 3.67 -3.87 -24.34
C ALA A 226 4.71 -4.60 -25.22
N GLY A 227 5.12 -3.95 -26.30
CA GLY A 227 6.48 -4.02 -26.85
C GLY A 227 7.35 -2.92 -26.22
N PRO A 228 8.54 -2.62 -26.76
CA PRO A 228 9.43 -1.58 -26.22
C PRO A 228 8.87 -0.15 -26.34
N GLU A 229 7.78 0.05 -27.10
CA GLU A 229 7.19 1.36 -27.40
C GLU A 229 6.73 2.19 -26.18
N PRO A 230 6.08 1.64 -25.14
CA PRO A 230 5.64 2.45 -24.00
C PRO A 230 6.81 2.94 -23.14
N ALA A 231 7.89 2.15 -23.05
CA ALA A 231 9.10 2.56 -22.35
C ALA A 231 9.85 3.66 -23.14
N LEU A 232 9.90 3.52 -24.47
CA LEU A 232 10.47 4.54 -25.35
C LEU A 232 9.65 5.84 -25.34
N ALA A 233 8.31 5.75 -25.34
CA ALA A 233 7.44 6.92 -25.26
C ALA A 233 7.58 7.69 -23.93
N GLU A 234 7.85 7.00 -22.83
CA GLU A 234 8.13 7.66 -21.55
C GLU A 234 9.53 8.30 -21.53
N ILE A 235 10.51 7.70 -22.20
CA ILE A 235 11.83 8.31 -22.44
C ILE A 235 11.69 9.58 -23.29
N ASP A 236 10.87 9.56 -24.35
CA ASP A 236 10.61 10.73 -25.22
C ASP A 236 9.91 11.88 -24.46
N ARG A 237 9.02 11.54 -23.51
CA ARG A 237 8.41 12.53 -22.62
C ARG A 237 9.42 13.16 -21.67
N LEU A 238 10.32 12.35 -21.09
CA LEU A 238 11.39 12.84 -20.23
C LEU A 238 12.35 13.75 -21.01
N ASP A 239 12.68 13.42 -22.25
CA ASP A 239 13.50 14.25 -23.14
C ASP A 239 12.84 15.62 -23.39
N THR A 240 11.55 15.61 -23.70
CA THR A 240 10.76 16.85 -23.88
C THR A 240 10.75 17.69 -22.60
N LEU A 241 10.56 17.06 -21.44
CA LEU A 241 10.45 17.74 -20.14
C LEU A 241 11.80 18.34 -19.73
N VAL A 242 12.91 17.62 -19.88
CA VAL A 242 14.26 18.13 -19.64
C VAL A 242 14.57 19.31 -20.57
N GLY A 243 14.12 19.27 -21.83
CA GLY A 243 14.25 20.38 -22.77
C GLY A 243 13.49 21.66 -22.37
N THR A 244 12.45 21.55 -21.54
CA THR A 244 11.66 22.70 -21.05
C THR A 244 12.11 23.25 -19.70
N LEU A 245 12.88 22.48 -18.93
CA LEU A 245 13.36 22.90 -17.62
C LEU A 245 14.58 23.82 -17.74
N SER A 246 14.53 24.98 -17.08
CA SER A 246 15.73 25.79 -16.84
C SER A 246 16.47 25.25 -15.63
N LEU A 247 17.39 24.32 -15.87
CA LEU A 247 18.26 23.75 -14.83
C LEU A 247 19.56 24.55 -14.72
N ASP A 248 19.93 24.91 -13.49
CA ASP A 248 21.27 25.36 -13.16
C ASP A 248 22.30 24.22 -13.29
N GLU A 249 23.58 24.53 -13.12
CA GLU A 249 24.66 23.57 -13.35
C GLU A 249 24.59 22.36 -12.39
N GLU A 250 24.17 22.60 -11.15
CA GLU A 250 24.04 21.59 -10.11
C GLU A 250 22.83 20.68 -10.34
N GLY A 251 21.67 21.26 -10.70
CA GLY A 251 20.48 20.52 -11.11
C GLY A 251 20.70 19.68 -12.36
N ARG A 252 21.47 20.20 -13.33
CA ARG A 252 21.84 19.45 -14.53
C ARG A 252 22.76 18.26 -14.20
N ALA A 253 23.74 18.45 -13.31
CA ALA A 253 24.61 17.38 -12.85
C ALA A 253 23.84 16.26 -12.12
N ALA A 254 22.88 16.62 -11.27
CA ALA A 254 22.04 15.66 -10.54
C ALA A 254 21.16 14.80 -11.48
N VAL A 255 20.54 15.43 -12.49
CA VAL A 255 19.74 14.73 -13.50
C VAL A 255 20.59 13.75 -14.31
N VAL A 256 21.77 14.19 -14.76
CA VAL A 256 22.72 13.34 -15.49
C VAL A 256 23.18 12.14 -14.66
N ALA A 257 23.50 12.34 -13.38
CA ALA A 257 23.90 11.26 -12.49
C ALA A 257 22.81 10.19 -12.34
N ARG A 258 21.54 10.62 -12.20
CA ARG A 258 20.40 9.71 -12.05
C ARG A 258 20.09 8.94 -13.33
N LEU A 259 20.15 9.59 -14.49
CA LEU A 259 20.00 8.93 -15.79
C LEU A 259 21.12 7.91 -16.04
N GLY A 260 22.36 8.21 -15.62
CA GLY A 260 23.48 7.28 -15.69
C GLY A 260 23.32 6.05 -14.79
N GLU A 261 22.68 6.19 -13.63
CA GLU A 261 22.33 5.06 -12.74
C GLU A 261 21.23 4.18 -13.34
N LEU A 262 20.20 4.80 -13.92
CA LEU A 262 19.13 4.10 -14.62
C LEU A 262 19.70 3.28 -15.80
N THR A 263 20.60 3.87 -16.58
CA THR A 263 21.27 3.21 -17.72
C THR A 263 22.07 2.00 -17.27
N ARG A 264 22.84 2.11 -16.18
CA ARG A 264 23.58 0.98 -15.61
C ARG A 264 22.66 -0.13 -15.11
N THR A 265 21.53 0.24 -14.51
CA THR A 265 20.53 -0.72 -14.02
C THR A 265 19.90 -1.50 -15.19
N LEU A 266 19.61 -0.81 -16.30
CA LEU A 266 19.06 -1.43 -17.51
C LEU A 266 20.09 -2.27 -18.29
N ALA A 267 21.37 -1.92 -18.20
CA ALA A 267 22.46 -2.68 -18.82
C ALA A 267 22.90 -3.90 -18.01
N ALA A 268 22.46 -4.03 -16.76
CA ALA A 268 22.73 -5.21 -15.94
C ALA A 268 21.82 -6.37 -16.37
N ASP A 269 22.42 -7.44 -16.90
CA ASP A 269 21.72 -8.63 -17.37
C ASP A 269 21.03 -9.37 -16.20
N PRO A 270 19.71 -9.65 -16.25
CA PRO A 270 19.01 -10.35 -15.18
C PRO A 270 19.41 -11.84 -15.04
N ALA A 271 20.19 -12.41 -15.96
CA ALA A 271 20.55 -13.82 -16.00
C ALA A 271 21.97 -14.17 -15.47
N GLY A 272 22.59 -13.30 -14.66
CA GLY A 272 24.01 -13.39 -14.31
C GLY A 272 24.40 -13.64 -12.84
N SER A 273 23.50 -14.04 -11.92
CA SER A 273 23.86 -14.28 -10.51
C SER A 273 23.52 -15.69 -10.03
N GLY A 274 23.98 -16.69 -10.78
CA GLY A 274 24.15 -18.07 -10.31
C GLY A 274 25.60 -18.33 -9.90
N THR A 275 25.83 -18.41 -8.57
CA THR A 275 26.98 -19.01 -7.85
C THR A 275 28.38 -18.38 -7.96
N GLY A 276 28.93 -18.01 -6.78
CA GLY A 276 30.36 -18.23 -6.49
C GLY A 276 31.10 -17.14 -5.71
N GLY A 277 31.00 -17.19 -4.38
CA GLY A 277 32.09 -16.91 -3.43
C GLY A 277 32.82 -15.55 -3.47
N GLY A 278 32.55 -14.69 -2.49
CA GLY A 278 33.47 -13.58 -2.18
C GLY A 278 32.88 -12.34 -1.51
N ALA A 279 32.03 -12.48 -0.48
CA ALA A 279 31.67 -11.35 0.39
C ALA A 279 31.14 -11.81 1.77
N ALA A 280 31.64 -12.93 2.29
CA ALA A 280 31.28 -13.45 3.62
C ALA A 280 32.49 -13.55 4.56
N ALA A 281 33.58 -12.81 4.29
CA ALA A 281 34.80 -12.87 5.09
C ALA A 281 35.09 -11.62 5.95
N ASP A 282 34.44 -10.48 5.74
CA ASP A 282 34.81 -9.21 6.43
C ASP A 282 33.69 -8.60 7.29
N LEU A 283 32.84 -9.43 7.92
CA LEU A 283 31.84 -8.95 8.89
C LEU A 283 31.90 -9.67 10.25
N ALA A 284 32.93 -10.50 10.48
CA ALA A 284 33.11 -11.19 11.75
C ALA A 284 33.99 -10.42 12.76
N ASP A 285 34.56 -9.27 12.39
CA ASP A 285 35.50 -8.50 13.23
C ASP A 285 35.18 -7.00 13.32
N ALA A 286 33.96 -6.58 12.98
CA ALA A 286 33.55 -5.18 13.11
C ALA A 286 33.19 -4.86 14.56
N ASP A 287 33.96 -3.97 15.19
CA ASP A 287 33.64 -3.41 16.50
C ASP A 287 32.40 -2.50 16.46
N ALA A 288 31.80 -2.28 17.64
CA ALA A 288 30.58 -1.50 17.78
C ALA A 288 30.72 -0.03 17.31
N ASP A 289 31.96 0.49 17.27
CA ASP A 289 32.25 1.86 16.87
C ASP A 289 32.18 2.01 15.34
N SER A 290 32.59 0.99 14.59
CA SER A 290 32.52 0.96 13.11
C SER A 290 31.08 0.94 12.57
N VAL A 291 30.14 0.36 13.32
CA VAL A 291 28.71 0.34 12.96
C VAL A 291 28.06 1.70 13.18
N ILE A 292 28.49 2.42 14.21
CA ILE A 292 27.96 3.76 14.53
C ILE A 292 28.46 4.78 13.51
N ASP A 293 29.71 4.70 13.06
CA ASP A 293 30.27 5.63 12.06
C ASP A 293 29.57 5.50 10.69
N PHE A 294 29.17 4.27 10.31
CA PHE A 294 28.40 4.01 9.11
C PHE A 294 26.97 4.60 9.16
N ILE A 295 26.33 4.60 10.33
CA ILE A 295 25.00 5.18 10.53
C ILE A 295 25.08 6.71 10.55
N THR A 296 26.13 7.28 11.14
CA THR A 296 26.28 8.72 11.32
C THR A 296 26.65 9.42 10.00
N GLY A 297 27.50 8.79 9.16
CA GLY A 297 27.88 9.31 7.85
C GLY A 297 26.75 9.38 6.81
N ARG A 298 25.64 8.64 7.00
CA ARG A 298 24.50 8.62 6.07
C ARG A 298 23.36 9.57 6.48
N LEU A 299 23.38 10.11 7.69
CA LEU A 299 22.33 10.98 8.23
C LEU A 299 22.77 12.44 8.46
N GLY A 300 24.05 12.79 8.23
CA GLY A 300 24.49 14.19 8.22
C GLY A 300 24.23 14.95 9.53
N ILE A 301 24.30 14.25 10.67
CA ILE A 301 24.19 14.87 11.99
C ILE A 301 25.60 15.10 12.50
N ASP A 302 26.09 16.33 12.36
CA ASP A 302 27.34 16.76 12.98
C ASP A 302 27.24 16.63 14.50
N SER A 303 28.09 15.78 15.04
CA SER A 303 28.27 15.57 16.47
C SER A 303 29.45 16.42 16.93
N GLU A 304 29.25 17.69 17.29
CA GLU A 304 30.23 18.39 18.11
C GLU A 304 29.96 18.15 19.60
N PRO A 305 30.94 17.69 20.38
CA PRO A 305 30.84 17.62 21.83
C PRO A 305 31.23 18.97 22.43
N LYS A 306 30.34 19.60 23.19
CA LYS A 306 30.75 20.63 24.16
C LYS A 306 31.05 19.97 25.50
N ALA A 307 32.34 19.89 25.80
CA ALA A 307 32.87 19.67 27.14
C ALA A 307 33.01 21.00 27.89
N GLU A 308 32.85 20.89 29.21
CA GLU A 308 32.95 21.87 30.32
C GLU A 308 31.80 22.87 30.53
#